data_AF-A0AAV7ZFI0-F1
#
_entry.id   AF-A0AAV7ZFI0-F1
#
_cell.length_a   1.000
_cell.length_b   1.000
_cell.length_c   1.000
_cell.angle_alpha   90.00
_cell.angle_beta   90.00
_cell.angle_gamma   90.00
#
_symmetry.space_group_name_H-M   'P 1'
#
loop_
_entity.id
_entity.type
_entity.pdbx_description
1 polymer ?
#
loop_
_entity_poly.entity_id
_entity_poly.type
_entity_poly.pdbx_seq_one_letter_code
_entity_poly.pdbx_strand_id
1 'polypeptide(L)'
;MLTTSLFSKKSGNLPFVGVAGRLFSSYKLNVVLRDGEKKEIKYEKGETLYEAASNNKVMSVLGQCGGNMSCTMCQIYTKPEDFKKLSPMQDQEKDALGHANKRIEERSRLSCGLILDENADGIEVEMAPLRERKKRKKRKKKKKINKQKKVKEEKTIKAIEKDPRIKKIADNIYWNGYVDFQVRDFHGYLTPNGSTYNSYFINDKKTAVIDSVKYPFANRWLDKIEYLAGGLENLDYVICNHAEPDHSSSIQYLTQKAPEVEIVCNEKCQTALSQHFNTTNWNFKIVGHGESLNLGNKTIQFYNTPLSHWPESMVTYDPSEQMLFSMDIFGQHYASSKRFDDEVKWDDIEHEAKVYYANILMRLSLPVQKSLKLLGGVPVKVICPSHGQIFRNPENINKMIQNYVDWSNCKPIKKIVIIYDTMWQSTEKMAYHILDGIQKVGGVKVKLMNVRRNHITDIATEVLDCAAMVVGSPVLNEHMMPEVASALTYLEGLRPKDKLAMMFGSYGWSSGGAIKDIKRYLDSIRATIVHPEVLSQFKPDQEVIEECHKAGETLAREVLKKLQN
;
A
#
# COMPACT_ATOMS: atom_id res chain seq x y z
N MET A 1 -67.42 -4.93 -13.52
CA MET A 1 -68.20 -5.67 -12.51
C MET A 1 -67.20 -6.52 -11.73
N LEU A 2 -66.84 -6.11 -10.51
CA LEU A 2 -67.44 -6.57 -9.24
C LEU A 2 -66.93 -7.99 -8.88
N THR A 3 -65.92 -8.09 -7.99
CA THR A 3 -66.01 -8.54 -6.56
C THR A 3 -66.22 -10.06 -6.44
N THR A 4 -65.57 -10.85 -5.55
CA THR A 4 -65.26 -10.66 -4.12
C THR A 4 -64.35 -11.82 -3.64
N SER A 5 -63.63 -11.56 -2.54
CA SER A 5 -62.75 -12.42 -1.75
C SER A 5 -63.46 -13.47 -0.87
N LEU A 6 -62.75 -14.51 -0.40
CA LEU A 6 -62.37 -14.73 1.03
C LEU A 6 -61.73 -16.11 1.33
N PHE A 7 -61.02 -16.14 2.47
CA PHE A 7 -60.32 -17.21 3.20
C PHE A 7 -58.82 -17.39 2.83
N SER A 8 -57.82 -16.99 3.64
CA SER A 8 -57.50 -17.08 5.08
C SER A 8 -56.51 -18.22 5.42
N LYS A 9 -55.39 -17.80 6.01
CA LYS A 9 -54.53 -18.44 7.04
C LYS A 9 -53.30 -19.29 6.65
N LYS A 10 -52.21 -18.81 7.26
CA LYS A 10 -51.05 -19.50 7.89
C LYS A 10 -49.82 -19.76 7.02
N SER A 11 -48.83 -18.90 7.26
CA SER A 11 -47.40 -19.13 7.07
C SER A 11 -46.91 -20.31 7.93
N GLY A 12 -46.43 -21.35 7.27
CA GLY A 12 -45.72 -22.46 7.89
C GLY A 12 -44.21 -22.25 7.78
N ASN A 13 -43.54 -22.16 8.93
CA ASN A 13 -42.10 -22.27 9.07
C ASN A 13 -41.62 -23.66 8.64
N LEU A 14 -40.59 -23.72 7.80
CA LEU A 14 -39.77 -24.92 7.60
C LEU A 14 -38.69 -24.97 8.71
N PRO A 15 -38.46 -26.13 9.34
CA PRO A 15 -37.62 -26.21 10.53
C PRO A 15 -36.13 -26.19 10.15
N PHE A 16 -35.40 -25.34 10.86
CA PHE A 16 -33.95 -25.40 11.01
C PHE A 16 -33.55 -26.80 11.52
N VAL A 17 -32.66 -27.45 10.79
CA VAL A 17 -31.97 -28.66 11.27
C VAL A 17 -31.07 -28.23 12.43
N GLY A 18 -31.46 -28.63 13.63
CA GLY A 18 -30.68 -28.42 14.85
C GLY A 18 -29.35 -29.15 14.76
N VAL A 19 -28.25 -28.38 14.76
CA VAL A 19 -26.95 -28.93 15.11
C VAL A 19 -27.01 -29.28 16.59
N ALA A 20 -26.89 -30.57 16.89
CA ALA A 20 -26.82 -31.12 18.22
C ALA A 20 -25.85 -30.30 19.08
N GLY A 21 -26.34 -29.83 20.23
CA GLY A 21 -25.51 -29.21 21.25
C GLY A 21 -24.41 -30.17 21.66
N ARG A 22 -23.17 -29.87 21.29
CA ARG A 22 -22.02 -30.38 22.01
C ARG A 22 -22.10 -29.79 23.42
N LEU A 23 -22.34 -30.64 24.40
CA LEU A 23 -22.07 -30.36 25.81
C LEU A 23 -20.56 -30.13 25.95
N PHE A 24 -20.10 -28.92 25.65
CA PHE A 24 -18.75 -28.49 25.95
C PHE A 24 -18.69 -28.13 27.44
N SER A 25 -17.83 -28.82 28.18
CA SER A 25 -17.44 -28.40 29.53
C SER A 25 -16.74 -27.04 29.41
N SER A 26 -17.41 -25.95 29.80
CA SER A 26 -16.78 -24.64 29.88
C SER A 26 -15.90 -24.59 31.14
N TYR A 27 -14.59 -24.55 30.97
CA TYR A 27 -13.67 -24.28 32.07
C TYR A 27 -13.71 -22.80 32.44
N LYS A 28 -13.30 -22.47 33.66
CA LYS A 28 -13.33 -21.11 34.16
C LYS A 28 -12.11 -20.80 35.02
N LEU A 29 -11.63 -19.57 34.94
CA LEU A 29 -10.55 -19.08 35.80
C LEU A 29 -10.87 -17.68 36.28
N ASN A 30 -10.20 -17.23 37.33
CA ASN A 30 -10.38 -15.88 37.87
C ASN A 30 -9.20 -14.99 37.52
N VAL A 31 -9.48 -13.78 37.06
CA VAL A 31 -8.48 -12.73 36.85
C VAL A 31 -8.73 -11.58 37.81
N VAL A 32 -7.73 -11.26 38.63
CA VAL A 32 -7.70 -10.05 39.46
C VAL A 32 -7.09 -8.92 38.63
N LEU A 33 -7.89 -7.90 38.35
CA LEU A 33 -7.50 -6.72 37.60
C LEU A 33 -6.65 -5.76 38.44
N ARG A 34 -6.03 -4.78 37.79
CA ARG A 34 -5.10 -3.83 38.43
C ARG A 34 -5.75 -2.89 39.44
N ASP A 35 -7.05 -2.70 39.33
CA ASP A 35 -7.89 -1.96 40.27
C ASP A 35 -8.39 -2.84 41.43
N GLY A 36 -8.01 -4.12 41.44
CA GLY A 36 -8.42 -5.11 42.43
C GLY A 36 -9.73 -5.82 42.10
N GLU A 37 -10.40 -5.49 40.99
CA GLU A 37 -11.64 -6.16 40.60
C GLU A 37 -11.36 -7.60 40.15
N LYS A 38 -12.11 -8.57 40.68
CA LYS A 38 -12.02 -9.98 40.29
C LYS A 38 -13.06 -10.31 39.23
N LYS A 39 -12.63 -10.82 38.07
CA LYS A 39 -13.47 -11.27 36.96
C LYS A 39 -13.33 -12.77 36.74
N GLU A 40 -14.44 -13.48 36.64
CA GLU A 40 -14.47 -14.88 36.19
C GLU A 40 -14.49 -14.91 34.65
N ILE A 41 -13.58 -15.65 34.04
CA ILE A 41 -13.42 -15.79 32.59
C ILE A 41 -13.67 -17.25 32.23
N LYS A 42 -14.57 -17.48 31.27
CA LYS A 42 -14.79 -18.81 30.68
C LYS A 42 -13.87 -19.01 29.49
N TYR A 43 -13.31 -20.20 29.33
CA TYR A 43 -12.40 -20.48 28.23
C TYR A 43 -12.59 -21.89 27.68
N GLU A 44 -12.12 -22.07 26.45
CA GLU A 44 -11.99 -23.37 25.79
C GLU A 44 -10.54 -23.85 25.83
N LYS A 45 -10.36 -25.18 25.94
CA LYS A 45 -9.02 -25.79 25.95
C LYS A 45 -8.27 -25.41 24.66
N GLY A 46 -7.07 -24.84 24.82
CA GLY A 46 -6.23 -24.38 23.72
C GLY A 46 -6.28 -22.88 23.47
N GLU A 47 -7.24 -22.14 24.04
CA GLU A 47 -7.24 -20.67 24.01
C GLU A 47 -6.07 -20.12 24.84
N THR A 48 -5.52 -18.99 24.43
CA THR A 48 -4.69 -18.17 25.30
C THR A 48 -5.54 -17.42 26.32
N LEU A 49 -4.97 -17.07 27.47
CA LEU A 49 -5.66 -16.21 28.45
C LEU A 49 -6.06 -14.85 27.84
N TYR A 50 -5.31 -14.36 26.86
CA TYR A 50 -5.65 -13.17 26.09
C TYR A 50 -6.93 -13.35 25.26
N GLU A 51 -7.05 -14.45 24.52
CA GLU A 51 -8.23 -14.76 23.70
C GLU A 51 -9.47 -14.98 24.57
N ALA A 52 -9.32 -15.79 25.63
CA ALA A 52 -10.38 -16.01 26.61
C ALA A 52 -10.85 -14.69 27.25
N ALA A 53 -9.92 -13.79 27.62
CA ALA A 53 -10.26 -12.48 28.16
C ALA A 53 -10.96 -11.58 27.13
N SER A 54 -10.54 -11.62 25.87
CA SER A 54 -11.21 -10.90 24.77
C SER A 54 -12.65 -11.39 24.58
N ASN A 55 -12.86 -12.71 24.56
CA ASN A 55 -14.17 -13.35 24.40
C ASN A 55 -15.11 -13.01 25.56
N ASN A 56 -14.57 -12.87 26.78
CA ASN A 56 -15.31 -12.46 27.98
C ASN A 56 -15.36 -10.93 28.18
N LYS A 57 -14.89 -10.13 27.21
CA LYS A 57 -14.87 -8.66 27.22
C LYS A 57 -14.08 -8.05 28.40
N VAL A 58 -13.06 -8.74 28.89
CA VAL A 58 -12.16 -8.27 29.95
C VAL A 58 -10.92 -7.61 29.34
N MET A 59 -11.14 -6.41 28.78
CA MET A 59 -10.14 -5.69 27.96
C MET A 59 -8.85 -5.32 28.73
N SER A 60 -8.92 -5.21 30.05
CA SER A 60 -7.77 -4.86 30.90
C SER A 60 -6.63 -5.88 30.88
N VAL A 61 -6.91 -7.12 30.46
CA VAL A 61 -5.95 -8.24 30.35
C VAL A 61 -5.20 -8.22 29.02
N LEU A 62 -5.63 -7.39 28.08
CA LEU A 62 -5.06 -7.34 26.73
C LEU A 62 -3.78 -6.51 26.68
N GLY A 63 -2.79 -7.03 25.94
CA GLY A 63 -1.55 -6.33 25.65
C GLY A 63 -1.72 -5.33 24.50
N GLN A 64 -0.97 -4.24 24.54
CA GLN A 64 -0.97 -3.20 23.50
C GLN A 64 -0.49 -3.70 22.13
N CYS A 65 0.21 -4.85 22.09
CA CYS A 65 0.65 -5.49 20.85
C CYS A 65 -0.38 -6.42 20.21
N GLY A 66 -1.61 -6.50 20.74
CA GLY A 66 -2.68 -7.33 20.16
C GLY A 66 -2.46 -8.83 20.30
N GLY A 67 -1.76 -9.30 21.34
CA GLY A 67 -1.53 -10.72 21.58
C GLY A 67 -0.19 -11.29 21.08
N ASN A 68 0.61 -10.49 20.35
CA ASN A 68 1.84 -10.96 19.70
C ASN A 68 3.07 -11.17 20.62
N MET A 69 2.90 -11.28 21.94
CA MET A 69 3.98 -11.47 22.91
C MET A 69 5.18 -10.51 22.71
N SER A 70 4.93 -9.20 22.61
CA SER A 70 6.01 -8.22 22.34
C SER A 70 6.02 -6.94 23.21
N CYS A 71 4.89 -6.57 23.82
CA CYS A 71 4.80 -5.33 24.62
C CYS A 71 4.90 -5.53 26.14
N THR A 72 4.82 -6.78 26.62
CA THR A 72 4.74 -7.18 28.05
C THR A 72 3.66 -6.50 28.90
N MET A 73 2.76 -5.74 28.30
CA MET A 73 1.68 -5.02 29.01
C MET A 73 0.59 -5.94 29.54
N CYS A 74 0.46 -7.14 28.96
CA CYS A 74 -0.42 -8.20 29.41
C CYS A 74 0.22 -9.14 30.44
N GLN A 75 1.33 -8.72 31.07
CA GLN A 75 1.97 -9.50 32.11
C GLN A 75 0.99 -9.73 33.27
N ILE A 76 0.91 -10.99 33.68
CA ILE A 76 0.17 -11.48 34.84
C ILE A 76 1.12 -12.19 35.79
N TYR A 77 0.69 -12.33 37.03
CA TYR A 77 1.29 -13.17 38.04
C TYR A 77 0.34 -14.28 38.44
N THR A 78 0.88 -15.46 38.70
CA THR A 78 0.11 -16.62 39.18
C THR A 78 0.44 -16.85 40.65
N LYS A 79 -0.36 -17.62 41.38
CA LYS A 79 0.10 -18.10 42.69
C LYS A 79 1.29 -19.04 42.52
N PRO A 80 2.29 -19.04 43.42
CA PRO A 80 3.47 -19.91 43.31
C PRO A 80 3.11 -21.41 43.20
N GLU A 81 2.10 -21.85 43.95
CA GLU A 81 1.58 -23.22 43.95
C GLU A 81 0.88 -23.62 42.64
N ASP A 82 0.34 -22.63 41.92
CA ASP A 82 -0.41 -22.84 40.67
C ASP A 82 0.48 -22.71 39.44
N PHE A 83 1.64 -22.05 39.54
CA PHE A 83 2.55 -21.86 38.41
C PHE A 83 2.99 -23.19 37.76
N LYS A 84 3.19 -24.24 38.58
CA LYS A 84 3.58 -25.58 38.11
C LYS A 84 2.45 -26.33 37.37
N LYS A 85 1.21 -25.89 37.52
CA LYS A 85 0.04 -26.48 36.85
C LYS A 85 -0.18 -25.91 35.45
N LEU A 86 0.41 -24.77 35.14
CA LEU A 86 0.23 -24.08 33.87
C LEU A 86 1.07 -24.69 32.75
N SER A 87 0.63 -24.47 31.52
CA SER A 87 1.39 -24.82 30.32
C SER A 87 2.80 -24.21 30.36
N PRO A 88 3.84 -24.90 29.86
CA PRO A 88 5.20 -24.37 29.83
C PRO A 88 5.29 -23.01 29.10
N MET A 89 6.21 -22.16 29.56
CA MET A 89 6.47 -20.88 28.93
C MET A 89 7.09 -21.06 27.54
N GLN A 90 6.50 -20.43 26.53
CA GLN A 90 7.01 -20.45 25.15
C GLN A 90 8.29 -19.61 25.03
N ASP A 91 9.15 -19.90 24.07
CA ASP A 91 10.42 -19.17 23.92
C ASP A 91 10.21 -17.69 23.56
N GLN A 92 9.21 -17.39 22.74
CA GLN A 92 8.80 -16.01 22.44
C GLN A 92 8.28 -15.27 23.69
N GLU A 93 7.60 -15.98 24.60
CA GLU A 93 7.15 -15.43 25.89
C GLU A 93 8.36 -15.13 26.80
N LYS A 94 9.33 -16.04 26.88
CA LYS A 94 10.59 -15.85 27.64
C LYS A 94 11.36 -14.65 27.13
N ASP A 95 11.52 -14.52 25.80
CA ASP A 95 12.22 -13.41 25.19
C ASP A 95 11.53 -12.09 25.49
N ALA A 96 10.21 -12.03 25.32
CA ALA A 96 9.43 -10.84 25.61
C ALA A 96 9.56 -10.41 27.07
N LEU A 97 9.41 -11.36 28.01
CA LEU A 97 9.62 -11.11 29.43
C LEU A 97 11.06 -10.69 29.72
N GLY A 98 12.07 -11.32 29.12
CA GLY A 98 13.49 -10.98 29.29
C GLY A 98 13.83 -9.52 28.92
N HIS A 99 13.11 -8.94 27.97
CA HIS A 99 13.24 -7.53 27.61
C HIS A 99 12.45 -6.57 28.54
N ALA A 100 11.54 -7.09 29.37
CA ALA A 100 10.82 -6.34 30.41
C ALA A 100 11.70 -6.13 31.64
N ASN A 101 12.83 -5.46 31.44
CA ASN A 101 13.87 -5.25 32.42
C ASN A 101 13.35 -4.39 33.58
N LYS A 102 12.87 -5.05 34.66
CA LYS A 102 12.64 -4.61 36.07
C LYS A 102 11.36 -5.14 36.76
N ARG A 103 10.58 -6.09 36.19
CA ARG A 103 9.36 -6.65 36.84
C ARG A 103 9.15 -8.15 36.65
N ILE A 104 10.19 -8.90 36.30
CA ILE A 104 10.06 -10.35 36.14
C ILE A 104 10.21 -11.01 37.52
N GLU A 105 9.10 -11.51 38.04
CA GLU A 105 9.10 -12.51 39.11
C GLU A 105 9.07 -13.91 38.49
N GLU A 106 9.52 -14.94 39.23
CA GLU A 106 9.48 -16.34 38.75
C GLU A 106 8.05 -16.78 38.33
N ARG A 107 7.03 -16.19 38.95
CA ARG A 107 5.61 -16.42 38.67
C ARG A 107 5.04 -15.58 37.50
N SER A 108 5.89 -14.89 36.74
CA SER A 108 5.45 -14.01 35.64
C SER A 108 5.09 -14.81 34.40
N ARG A 109 3.91 -14.51 33.85
CA ARG A 109 3.47 -14.99 32.53
C ARG A 109 2.93 -13.83 31.72
N LEU A 110 2.87 -13.97 30.40
CA LEU A 110 2.10 -13.07 29.54
C LEU A 110 0.74 -13.72 29.26
N SER A 111 -0.36 -12.97 29.43
CA SER A 111 -1.69 -13.52 29.14
C SER A 111 -1.81 -14.04 27.70
N CYS A 112 -1.07 -13.45 26.76
CA CYS A 112 -1.06 -13.89 25.36
C CYS A 112 -0.05 -14.99 25.04
N GLY A 113 0.81 -15.38 25.99
CA GLY A 113 1.69 -16.55 25.87
C GLY A 113 1.19 -17.76 26.68
N LEU A 114 0.30 -17.52 27.65
CA LEU A 114 -0.30 -18.56 28.49
C LEU A 114 -1.45 -19.27 27.75
N ILE A 115 -1.19 -20.49 27.29
CA ILE A 115 -2.20 -21.41 26.72
C ILE A 115 -2.93 -22.10 27.87
N LEU A 116 -4.26 -22.10 27.82
CA LEU A 116 -5.14 -22.65 28.85
C LEU A 116 -5.55 -24.08 28.51
N ASP A 117 -5.34 -25.00 29.45
CA ASP A 117 -5.78 -26.39 29.40
C ASP A 117 -6.67 -26.71 30.61
N GLU A 118 -7.09 -27.97 30.76
CA GLU A 118 -7.90 -28.42 31.90
C GLU A 118 -7.26 -28.17 33.28
N ASN A 119 -5.94 -28.00 33.36
CA ASN A 119 -5.24 -27.72 34.61
C ASN A 119 -5.38 -26.25 35.03
N ALA A 120 -5.77 -25.36 34.12
CA ALA A 120 -6.01 -23.95 34.41
C ALA A 120 -7.39 -23.67 35.04
N ASP A 121 -8.26 -24.68 35.14
CA ASP A 121 -9.60 -24.55 35.71
C ASP A 121 -9.53 -24.22 37.21
N GLY A 122 -10.26 -23.19 37.60
CA GLY A 122 -10.29 -22.66 38.96
C GLY A 122 -9.07 -21.84 39.39
N ILE A 123 -8.03 -21.72 38.56
CA ILE A 123 -6.84 -20.93 38.90
C ILE A 123 -7.18 -19.44 38.98
N GLU A 124 -6.45 -18.73 39.85
CA GLU A 124 -6.49 -17.27 39.95
C GLU A 124 -5.17 -16.66 39.46
N VAL A 125 -5.29 -15.67 38.58
CA VAL A 125 -4.15 -14.90 38.08
C VAL A 125 -4.37 -13.41 38.33
N GLU A 126 -3.30 -12.68 38.60
CA GLU A 126 -3.32 -11.26 38.95
C GLU A 126 -2.62 -10.44 37.87
N MET A 127 -3.22 -9.32 37.46
CA MET A 127 -2.61 -8.38 36.54
C MET A 127 -1.41 -7.67 37.17
N ALA A 128 -0.23 -7.76 36.55
CA ALA A 128 0.94 -7.03 37.02
C ALA A 128 0.68 -5.50 36.96
N PRO A 129 1.10 -4.70 37.97
CA PRO A 129 0.84 -3.27 38.02
C PRO A 129 1.45 -2.52 36.83
N LEU A 130 0.93 -1.33 36.49
CA LEU A 130 1.49 -0.46 35.43
C LEU A 130 2.65 0.40 35.96
N ARG A 131 3.45 0.99 35.06
CA ARG A 131 4.57 1.86 35.45
C ARG A 131 4.05 3.20 35.96
N GLU A 132 4.29 3.55 37.23
CA GLU A 132 4.04 4.91 37.70
C GLU A 132 4.99 5.91 37.01
N ARG A 133 4.43 6.88 36.30
CA ARG A 133 5.16 8.07 35.83
C ARG A 133 5.47 8.96 37.04
N LYS A 134 6.74 9.05 37.46
CA LYS A 134 7.18 10.08 38.43
C LYS A 134 6.92 11.47 37.85
N LYS A 135 5.88 12.17 38.34
CA LYS A 135 5.58 13.58 38.03
C LYS A 135 6.76 14.48 38.45
N ARG A 136 7.45 15.08 37.49
CA ARG A 136 8.59 15.98 37.71
C ARG A 136 8.10 17.41 37.94
N LYS A 137 8.27 17.94 39.17
CA LYS A 137 7.89 19.30 39.57
C LYS A 137 8.55 20.37 38.67
N LYS A 138 7.73 21.30 38.16
CA LYS A 138 8.11 22.44 37.30
C LYS A 138 9.19 23.32 37.94
N ARG A 139 10.22 23.63 37.14
CA ARG A 139 11.34 24.53 37.44
C ARG A 139 10.91 26.01 37.41
N LYS A 140 11.15 26.74 38.50
CA LYS A 140 11.55 28.17 38.47
C LYS A 140 13.07 28.23 38.55
N LYS A 141 13.74 28.64 37.46
CA LYS A 141 14.95 29.49 37.43
C LYS A 141 15.40 29.66 35.98
N LYS A 142 14.88 30.72 35.35
CA LYS A 142 15.46 31.37 34.16
C LYS A 142 16.77 32.05 34.59
N LYS A 143 17.66 32.24 33.60
CA LYS A 143 18.94 32.99 33.60
C LYS A 143 20.21 32.18 33.90
N LYS A 144 20.63 31.38 32.91
CA LYS A 144 22.02 31.17 32.43
C LYS A 144 22.01 30.13 31.30
N ILE A 145 21.25 30.38 30.23
CA ILE A 145 21.15 29.49 29.07
C ILE A 145 21.22 30.39 27.84
N ASN A 146 22.40 30.54 27.25
CA ASN A 146 22.53 30.98 25.86
C ASN A 146 23.86 30.52 25.22
N LYS A 147 24.87 30.10 26.00
CA LYS A 147 26.07 29.43 25.45
C LYS A 147 26.00 27.89 25.44
N GLN A 148 25.31 27.28 26.42
CA GLN A 148 25.16 25.81 26.50
C GLN A 148 24.07 25.23 25.59
N LYS A 149 23.14 26.06 25.05
CA LYS A 149 22.10 25.58 24.11
C LYS A 149 22.67 25.28 22.73
N LYS A 150 23.46 26.20 22.17
CA LYS A 150 24.13 26.05 20.87
C LYS A 150 25.05 24.82 20.80
N VAL A 151 25.87 24.61 21.84
CA VAL A 151 26.77 23.45 21.92
C VAL A 151 26.01 22.12 22.08
N LYS A 152 24.80 22.15 22.64
CA LYS A 152 23.95 20.96 22.79
C LYS A 152 23.18 20.69 21.49
N GLU A 153 22.66 21.71 20.81
CA GLU A 153 22.06 21.62 19.47
C GLU A 153 23.06 21.11 18.42
N GLU A 154 24.28 21.64 18.37
CA GLU A 154 25.31 21.18 17.43
C GLU A 154 25.76 19.73 17.69
N LYS A 155 25.83 19.31 18.96
CA LYS A 155 26.10 17.91 19.32
C LYS A 155 24.95 16.96 18.97
N THR A 156 23.70 17.44 19.02
CA THR A 156 22.52 16.66 18.63
C THR A 156 22.43 16.51 17.10
N ILE A 157 22.67 17.57 16.32
CA ILE A 157 22.65 17.51 14.84
C ILE A 157 23.73 16.54 14.32
N LYS A 158 24.96 16.62 14.85
CA LYS A 158 26.04 15.68 14.48
C LYS A 158 25.77 14.22 14.89
N ALA A 159 24.90 13.98 15.86
CA ALA A 159 24.48 12.63 16.23
C ALA A 159 23.38 12.13 15.29
N ILE A 160 22.45 13.01 14.89
CA ILE A 160 21.37 12.69 13.94
C ILE A 160 21.92 12.29 12.58
N GLU A 161 22.93 13.01 12.10
CA GLU A 161 23.60 12.70 10.83
C GLU A 161 24.34 11.35 10.82
N LYS A 162 24.52 10.71 11.98
CA LYS A 162 25.17 9.40 12.11
C LYS A 162 24.21 8.22 12.19
N ASP A 163 22.91 8.44 12.40
CA ASP A 163 21.94 7.35 12.39
C ASP A 163 21.66 6.93 10.92
N PRO A 164 22.08 5.73 10.49
CA PRO A 164 21.92 5.30 9.09
C PRO A 164 20.45 5.12 8.69
N ARG A 165 19.52 5.13 9.65
CA ARG A 165 18.07 5.01 9.42
C ARG A 165 17.41 6.35 9.08
N ILE A 166 18.13 7.46 9.19
CA ILE A 166 17.67 8.83 8.92
C ILE A 166 18.57 9.43 7.85
N LYS A 167 18.00 10.18 6.91
CA LYS A 167 18.80 10.87 5.88
C LYS A 167 18.45 12.34 5.82
N LYS A 168 19.44 13.21 6.02
CA LYS A 168 19.27 14.67 5.80
C LYS A 168 19.04 14.92 4.31
N ILE A 169 17.99 15.69 4.00
CA ILE A 169 17.59 16.10 2.64
C ILE A 169 17.99 17.55 2.40
N ALA A 170 17.60 18.42 3.31
CA ALA A 170 17.90 19.85 3.31
C ALA A 170 18.13 20.32 4.76
N ASP A 171 18.36 21.62 4.96
CA ASP A 171 18.56 22.13 6.30
C ASP A 171 17.31 21.97 7.15
N ASN A 172 17.49 21.21 8.25
CA ASN A 172 16.43 20.81 9.17
C ASN A 172 15.29 19.97 8.54
N ILE A 173 15.52 19.35 7.39
CA ILE A 173 14.57 18.41 6.76
C ILE A 173 15.23 17.05 6.59
N TYR A 174 14.56 16.01 7.07
CA TYR A 174 15.09 14.66 7.14
C TYR A 174 14.09 13.64 6.60
N TRP A 175 14.57 12.66 5.85
CA TRP A 175 13.84 11.43 5.60
C TRP A 175 13.85 10.56 6.85
N ASN A 176 12.68 10.14 7.31
CA ASN A 176 12.48 9.23 8.44
C ASN A 176 11.52 8.06 8.11
N GLY A 177 11.27 7.79 6.81
CA GLY A 177 10.42 6.70 6.33
C GLY A 177 10.99 5.28 6.49
N TYR A 178 10.37 4.27 5.90
CA TYR A 178 10.82 2.87 6.00
C TYR A 178 11.15 2.29 4.62
N VAL A 179 12.13 1.37 4.54
CA VAL A 179 12.41 0.62 3.31
C VAL A 179 11.98 -0.81 3.49
N ASP A 180 11.01 -1.21 2.69
CA ASP A 180 10.50 -2.56 2.66
C ASP A 180 11.12 -3.32 1.49
N PHE A 181 12.26 -3.97 1.78
CA PHE A 181 12.93 -4.84 0.82
C PHE A 181 12.17 -6.14 0.52
N GLN A 182 11.15 -6.49 1.31
CA GLN A 182 10.51 -7.80 1.31
C GLN A 182 9.17 -7.79 0.57
N VAL A 183 8.49 -6.64 0.46
CA VAL A 183 7.25 -6.54 -0.30
C VAL A 183 7.47 -6.97 -1.75
N ARG A 184 6.59 -7.86 -2.24
CA ARG A 184 6.56 -8.33 -3.64
C ARG A 184 5.17 -8.22 -4.23
N ASP A 185 4.16 -8.37 -3.39
CA ASP A 185 2.77 -8.05 -3.69
C ASP A 185 2.39 -6.78 -2.93
N PHE A 186 2.15 -5.71 -3.68
CA PHE A 186 1.66 -4.45 -3.16
C PHE A 186 0.26 -4.20 -3.71
N HIS A 187 -0.76 -4.58 -2.93
CA HIS A 187 -2.18 -4.39 -3.29
C HIS A 187 -2.57 -5.10 -4.61
N GLY A 188 -1.92 -6.23 -4.93
CA GLY A 188 -2.06 -6.96 -6.18
C GLY A 188 -1.07 -6.55 -7.26
N TYR A 189 -0.20 -5.56 -7.03
CA TYR A 189 0.86 -5.17 -7.95
C TYR A 189 2.17 -5.89 -7.64
N LEU A 190 2.86 -6.35 -8.68
CA LEU A 190 4.19 -6.92 -8.54
C LEU A 190 5.22 -5.82 -8.26
N THR A 191 5.98 -5.97 -7.18
CA THR A 191 7.05 -5.04 -6.75
C THR A 191 8.35 -5.80 -6.55
N PRO A 192 8.99 -6.28 -7.65
CA PRO A 192 10.11 -7.23 -7.56
C PRO A 192 11.31 -6.67 -6.79
N ASN A 193 11.46 -5.34 -6.80
CA ASN A 193 12.52 -4.60 -6.13
C ASN A 193 12.09 -4.02 -4.77
N GLY A 194 10.98 -4.47 -4.18
CA GLY A 194 10.46 -3.92 -2.94
C GLY A 194 9.88 -2.51 -3.09
N SER A 195 9.69 -1.81 -1.98
CA SER A 195 9.21 -0.42 -1.95
C SER A 195 9.79 0.34 -0.77
N THR A 196 9.45 1.63 -0.68
CA THR A 196 9.66 2.43 0.54
C THR A 196 8.34 3.08 0.95
N TYR A 197 8.22 3.40 2.23
CA TYR A 197 7.17 4.26 2.77
C TYR A 197 7.85 5.51 3.27
N ASN A 198 7.95 6.51 2.42
CA ASN A 198 8.68 7.73 2.73
C ASN A 198 7.86 8.60 3.66
N SER A 199 8.54 9.13 4.67
CA SER A 199 8.03 10.10 5.62
C SER A 199 9.13 11.12 5.86
N TYR A 200 8.75 12.36 6.09
CA TYR A 200 9.66 13.50 6.11
C TYR A 200 9.49 14.34 7.36
N PHE A 201 10.56 14.49 8.15
CA PHE A 201 10.56 15.27 9.38
C PHE A 201 11.13 16.67 9.12
N ILE A 202 10.40 17.70 9.55
CA ILE A 202 10.81 19.10 9.51
C ILE A 202 11.04 19.60 10.94
N ASN A 203 12.27 19.98 11.23
CA ASN A 203 12.69 20.49 12.53
C ASN A 203 12.71 22.03 12.54
N ASP A 204 11.63 22.67 12.96
CA ASP A 204 11.55 24.13 13.11
C ASP A 204 11.08 24.50 14.53
N LYS A 205 10.70 25.76 14.77
CA LYS A 205 10.15 26.21 16.06
C LYS A 205 8.94 25.38 16.47
N LYS A 206 8.15 24.94 15.48
CA LYS A 206 7.18 23.87 15.55
C LYS A 206 7.63 22.73 14.66
N THR A 207 7.66 21.51 15.19
CA THR A 207 8.11 20.34 14.44
C THR A 207 6.95 19.69 13.71
N ALA A 208 7.23 19.16 12.52
CA ALA A 208 6.23 18.47 11.72
C ALA A 208 6.80 17.18 11.15
N VAL A 209 5.97 16.15 11.00
CA VAL A 209 6.25 15.01 10.15
C VAL A 209 5.22 14.96 9.03
N ILE A 210 5.68 14.80 7.80
CA ILE A 210 4.86 14.65 6.60
C ILE A 210 4.77 13.17 6.27
N ASP A 211 3.52 12.71 6.13
CA ASP A 211 3.11 11.33 5.92
C ASP A 211 3.67 10.35 6.97
N SER A 212 3.20 9.12 6.91
CA SER A 212 3.53 8.06 7.86
C SER A 212 3.92 6.80 7.08
N VAL A 213 4.07 5.68 7.77
CA VAL A 213 4.40 4.38 7.17
C VAL A 213 3.28 3.36 7.44
N LYS A 214 3.34 2.22 6.75
CA LYS A 214 2.44 1.08 6.99
C LYS A 214 2.62 0.54 8.41
N TYR A 215 1.54 0.14 9.07
CA TYR A 215 1.50 -0.21 10.49
C TYR A 215 2.56 -1.23 10.97
N PRO A 216 3.01 -2.24 10.19
CA PRO A 216 4.06 -3.16 10.65
C PRO A 216 5.39 -2.43 10.95
N PHE A 217 5.57 -1.23 10.38
CA PHE A 217 6.78 -0.42 10.49
C PHE A 217 6.63 0.76 11.46
N ALA A 218 5.47 0.90 12.12
CA ALA A 218 5.13 2.01 13.01
C ALA A 218 6.20 2.24 14.09
N ASN A 219 6.63 1.19 14.78
CA ASN A 219 7.61 1.32 15.87
C ASN A 219 8.93 1.91 15.39
N ARG A 220 9.48 1.42 14.26
CA ARG A 220 10.73 1.95 13.71
C ARG A 220 10.60 3.39 13.24
N TRP A 221 9.44 3.77 12.72
CA TRP A 221 9.16 5.14 12.32
C TRP A 221 9.03 6.08 13.52
N LEU A 222 8.28 5.68 14.55
CA LEU A 222 8.12 6.41 15.81
C LEU A 222 9.44 6.63 16.54
N ASP A 223 10.31 5.61 16.60
CA ASP A 223 11.64 5.72 17.22
C ASP A 223 12.48 6.84 16.59
N LYS A 224 12.37 7.03 15.27
CA LYS A 224 13.09 8.09 14.55
C LYS A 224 12.49 9.46 14.82
N ILE A 225 11.16 9.57 14.88
CA ILE A 225 10.49 10.83 15.24
C ILE A 225 10.86 11.21 16.67
N GLU A 226 10.78 10.27 17.62
CA GLU A 226 11.13 10.52 19.02
C GLU A 226 12.57 11.02 19.14
N TYR A 227 13.47 10.39 18.39
CA TYR A 227 14.87 10.79 18.33
C TYR A 227 15.07 12.19 17.72
N LEU A 228 14.41 12.50 16.60
CA LEU A 228 14.53 13.79 15.89
C LEU A 228 13.88 14.94 16.67
N ALA A 229 12.70 14.73 17.26
CA ALA A 229 11.96 15.71 18.05
C ALA A 229 12.46 15.82 19.51
N GLY A 230 13.33 14.91 19.96
CA GLY A 230 13.80 14.83 21.34
C GLY A 230 12.70 14.45 22.34
N GLY A 231 11.73 13.65 21.89
CA GLY A 231 10.51 13.25 22.59
C GLY A 231 9.29 13.35 21.66
N LEU A 232 8.44 12.32 21.62
CA LEU A 232 7.21 12.35 20.80
C LEU A 232 6.25 13.46 21.24
N GLU A 233 6.29 13.85 22.51
CA GLU A 233 5.50 14.96 23.05
C GLU A 233 5.90 16.34 22.51
N ASN A 234 7.05 16.44 21.84
CA ASN A 234 7.50 17.68 21.20
C ASN A 234 7.08 17.77 19.73
N LEU A 235 6.42 16.73 19.19
CA LEU A 235 5.88 16.77 17.83
C LEU A 235 4.63 17.64 17.80
N ASP A 236 4.65 18.73 17.04
CA ASP A 236 3.50 19.63 16.92
C ASP A 236 2.51 19.14 15.85
N TYR A 237 3.01 18.69 14.70
CA TYR A 237 2.18 18.37 13.53
C TYR A 237 2.47 17.00 12.90
N VAL A 238 1.41 16.30 12.51
CA VAL A 238 1.46 15.25 11.49
C VAL A 238 0.70 15.75 10.27
N ILE A 239 1.40 16.03 9.17
CA ILE A 239 0.80 16.40 7.89
C ILE A 239 0.50 15.12 7.13
N CYS A 240 -0.78 14.84 6.85
CA CYS A 240 -1.23 13.62 6.17
C CYS A 240 -1.76 13.99 4.78
N ASN A 241 -0.95 13.78 3.74
CA ASN A 241 -1.28 14.12 2.36
C ASN A 241 -2.31 13.17 1.74
N HIS A 242 -2.38 11.94 2.25
CA HIS A 242 -3.15 10.84 1.68
C HIS A 242 -3.58 9.84 2.74
N ALA A 243 -4.82 9.37 2.68
CA ALA A 243 -5.40 8.53 3.73
C ALA A 243 -5.14 7.03 3.53
N GLU A 244 -4.54 6.60 2.42
CA GLU A 244 -4.31 5.18 2.17
C GLU A 244 -3.43 4.55 3.27
N PRO A 245 -3.80 3.35 3.79
CA PRO A 245 -3.19 2.80 4.99
C PRO A 245 -1.67 2.60 4.95
N ASP A 246 -1.05 2.48 3.80
CA ASP A 246 0.40 2.34 3.70
C ASP A 246 1.17 3.64 4.01
N HIS A 247 0.50 4.78 3.96
CA HIS A 247 1.01 6.08 4.41
C HIS A 247 0.34 6.59 5.69
N SER A 248 -0.84 6.11 6.05
CA SER A 248 -1.61 6.68 7.16
C SER A 248 -1.73 5.77 8.39
N SER A 249 -1.56 4.44 8.25
CA SER A 249 -1.95 3.51 9.32
C SER A 249 -1.07 3.57 10.56
N SER A 250 0.15 4.12 10.49
CA SER A 250 0.98 4.33 11.69
C SER A 250 0.58 5.56 12.52
N ILE A 251 -0.24 6.46 11.98
CA ILE A 251 -0.70 7.68 12.69
C ILE A 251 -1.47 7.30 13.96
N GLN A 252 -2.27 6.23 13.95
CA GLN A 252 -3.01 5.77 15.14
C GLN A 252 -2.08 5.39 16.31
N TYR A 253 -0.90 4.85 16.03
CA TYR A 253 0.07 4.49 17.06
C TYR A 253 0.80 5.73 17.59
N LEU A 254 0.99 6.73 16.73
CA LEU A 254 1.56 8.02 17.10
C LEU A 254 0.61 8.76 18.05
N THR A 255 -0.67 8.89 17.69
CA THR A 255 -1.67 9.63 18.48
C THR A 255 -1.93 9.00 19.85
N GLN A 256 -1.78 7.68 19.99
CA GLN A 256 -1.80 7.01 21.29
C GLN A 256 -0.66 7.42 22.23
N LYS A 257 0.53 7.72 21.67
CA LYS A 257 1.73 8.12 22.43
C LYS A 257 1.86 9.63 22.61
N ALA A 258 1.38 10.40 21.63
CA ALA A 258 1.39 11.86 21.57
C ALA A 258 -0.02 12.38 21.20
N PRO A 259 -0.99 12.36 22.14
CA PRO A 259 -2.38 12.70 21.86
C PRO A 259 -2.63 14.18 21.53
N GLU A 260 -1.69 15.06 21.89
CA GLU A 260 -1.81 16.51 21.66
C GLU A 260 -1.40 16.93 20.23
N VAL A 261 -0.80 16.03 19.46
CA VAL A 261 -0.32 16.33 18.10
C VAL A 261 -1.47 16.74 17.19
N GLU A 262 -1.28 17.79 16.39
CA GLU A 262 -2.27 18.24 15.41
C GLU A 262 -2.10 17.49 14.08
N ILE A 263 -3.15 16.82 13.61
CA ILE A 263 -3.17 16.12 12.32
C ILE A 263 -3.67 17.08 11.25
N VAL A 264 -2.75 17.51 10.40
CA VAL A 264 -2.97 18.48 9.33
C VAL A 264 -3.32 17.75 8.05
N CYS A 265 -4.53 17.92 7.56
CA CYS A 265 -5.00 17.30 6.31
C CYS A 265 -6.18 18.09 5.74
N ASN A 266 -6.63 17.77 4.53
CA ASN A 266 -7.88 18.34 4.02
C ASN A 266 -9.12 17.60 4.56
N GLU A 267 -10.30 18.18 4.37
CA GLU A 267 -11.58 17.65 4.87
C GLU A 267 -11.90 16.24 4.36
N LYS A 268 -11.57 15.96 3.09
CA LYS A 268 -11.78 14.62 2.51
C LYS A 268 -10.84 13.58 3.13
N CYS A 269 -9.60 13.97 3.43
CA CYS A 269 -8.63 13.09 4.08
C CYS A 269 -9.06 12.79 5.51
N GLN A 270 -9.54 13.78 6.27
CA GLN A 270 -10.14 13.54 7.60
C GLN A 270 -11.29 12.53 7.52
N THR A 271 -12.16 12.69 6.52
CA THR A 271 -13.29 11.78 6.30
C THR A 271 -12.80 10.35 6.02
N ALA A 272 -11.85 10.18 5.08
CA ALA A 272 -11.28 8.88 4.74
C ALA A 272 -10.53 8.23 5.92
N LEU A 273 -9.74 9.01 6.67
CA LEU A 273 -9.06 8.54 7.88
C LEU A 273 -10.06 8.04 8.94
N SER A 274 -11.19 8.72 9.11
CA SER A 274 -12.24 8.34 10.06
C SER A 274 -13.03 7.11 9.62
N GLN A 275 -12.97 6.76 8.34
CA GLN A 275 -13.53 5.51 7.81
C GLN A 275 -12.55 4.33 7.96
N HIS A 276 -11.25 4.60 7.95
CA HIS A 276 -10.21 3.57 8.13
C HIS A 276 -9.87 3.29 9.60
N PHE A 277 -9.93 4.30 10.47
CA PHE A 277 -9.42 4.22 11.83
C PHE A 277 -10.41 4.81 12.84
N ASN A 278 -10.23 4.44 14.11
CA ASN A 278 -10.92 5.12 15.21
C ASN A 278 -10.22 6.46 15.49
N THR A 279 -10.79 7.54 14.95
CA THR A 279 -10.25 8.91 15.04
C THR A 279 -10.91 9.76 16.13
N THR A 280 -11.73 9.18 17.02
CA THR A 280 -12.52 9.94 18.03
C THR A 280 -11.65 10.86 18.91
N ASN A 281 -10.41 10.47 19.18
CA ASN A 281 -9.48 11.24 20.02
C ASN A 281 -8.37 11.94 19.20
N TRP A 282 -8.53 12.06 17.89
CA TRP A 282 -7.55 12.71 17.03
C TRP A 282 -7.82 14.22 16.99
N ASN A 283 -6.77 15.02 17.13
CA ASN A 283 -6.84 16.46 17.06
C ASN A 283 -6.58 16.92 15.61
N PHE A 284 -7.63 17.17 14.84
CA PHE A 284 -7.50 17.56 13.43
C PHE A 284 -7.37 19.06 13.22
N LYS A 285 -6.51 19.42 12.28
CA LYS A 285 -6.38 20.77 11.72
C LYS A 285 -6.62 20.71 10.21
N ILE A 286 -7.78 21.22 9.78
CA ILE A 286 -8.16 21.17 8.37
C ILE A 286 -7.48 22.29 7.59
N VAL A 287 -6.91 21.92 6.44
CA VAL A 287 -6.31 22.84 5.49
C VAL A 287 -6.93 22.72 4.11
N GLY A 288 -7.09 23.87 3.45
CA GLY A 288 -7.61 24.00 2.10
C GLY A 288 -6.54 24.11 1.01
N HIS A 289 -6.98 24.15 -0.23
CA HIS A 289 -6.11 24.43 -1.37
C HIS A 289 -5.53 25.86 -1.28
N GLY A 290 -4.21 25.99 -1.41
CA GLY A 290 -3.48 27.26 -1.33
C GLY A 290 -3.25 27.77 0.09
N GLU A 291 -3.74 27.07 1.12
CA GLU A 291 -3.50 27.44 2.50
C GLU A 291 -2.07 27.15 2.94
N SER A 292 -1.68 27.74 4.07
CA SER A 292 -0.33 27.62 4.61
C SER A 292 -0.28 27.36 6.11
N LEU A 293 0.75 26.63 6.53
CA LEU A 293 1.08 26.35 7.93
C LEU A 293 2.47 26.93 8.26
N ASN A 294 2.50 27.90 9.17
CA ASN A 294 3.76 28.47 9.66
C ASN A 294 4.35 27.59 10.77
N LEU A 295 5.54 27.04 10.53
CA LEU A 295 6.31 26.22 11.47
C LEU A 295 7.36 27.02 12.26
N GLY A 296 7.57 28.29 11.92
CA GLY A 296 8.50 29.17 12.61
C GLY A 296 9.36 29.98 11.67
N ASN A 297 10.33 29.33 11.04
CA ASN A 297 11.15 29.91 9.98
C ASN A 297 10.65 29.48 8.59
N LYS A 298 10.07 28.28 8.50
CA LYS A 298 9.43 27.70 7.31
C LYS A 298 7.92 27.92 7.34
N THR A 299 7.35 28.19 6.17
CA THR A 299 5.89 28.27 5.95
C THR A 299 5.53 27.29 4.86
N ILE A 300 4.85 26.23 5.25
CA ILE A 300 4.48 25.12 4.38
C ILE A 300 3.16 25.43 3.68
N GLN A 301 3.03 25.10 2.41
CA GLN A 301 1.84 25.34 1.58
C GLN A 301 1.19 24.02 1.16
N PHE A 302 -0.13 24.02 1.01
CA PHE A 302 -0.90 22.82 0.64
C PHE A 302 -1.63 23.01 -0.69
N TYR A 303 -1.54 22.02 -1.58
CA TYR A 303 -2.25 22.03 -2.86
C TYR A 303 -3.03 20.74 -3.04
N ASN A 304 -4.35 20.84 -3.13
CA ASN A 304 -5.18 19.68 -3.43
C ASN A 304 -4.92 19.15 -4.85
N THR A 305 -4.66 17.86 -4.96
CA THR A 305 -4.42 17.10 -6.21
C THR A 305 -5.35 15.90 -6.27
N PRO A 306 -6.68 16.11 -6.25
CA PRO A 306 -7.65 15.03 -6.09
C PRO A 306 -7.56 14.04 -7.25
N LEU A 307 -7.79 12.77 -6.94
CA LEU A 307 -7.66 11.64 -7.86
C LEU A 307 -6.24 11.50 -8.43
N SER A 308 -5.22 11.83 -7.62
CA SER A 308 -3.81 11.54 -7.90
C SER A 308 -3.18 10.71 -6.75
N HIS A 309 -3.75 9.57 -6.33
CA HIS A 309 -4.80 8.78 -7.00
C HIS A 309 -6.13 8.66 -6.25
N TRP A 310 -6.27 9.14 -5.01
CA TRP A 310 -7.53 9.11 -4.26
C TRP A 310 -8.22 10.48 -4.21
N PRO A 311 -9.53 10.55 -3.92
CA PRO A 311 -10.30 11.81 -3.92
C PRO A 311 -9.74 12.91 -3.01
N GLU A 312 -9.03 12.54 -1.96
CA GLU A 312 -8.46 13.42 -0.94
C GLU A 312 -6.99 13.80 -1.17
N SER A 313 -6.31 13.21 -2.15
CA SER A 313 -4.87 13.41 -2.32
C SER A 313 -4.53 14.92 -2.40
N MET A 314 -3.53 15.33 -1.63
CA MET A 314 -2.92 16.65 -1.68
C MET A 314 -1.41 16.54 -1.70
N VAL A 315 -0.74 17.63 -2.10
CA VAL A 315 0.72 17.75 -1.98
C VAL A 315 1.07 18.87 -1.03
N THR A 316 2.23 18.74 -0.41
CA THR A 316 2.77 19.71 0.53
C THR A 316 4.02 20.35 -0.07
N TYR A 317 4.19 21.66 0.08
CA TYR A 317 5.29 22.41 -0.55
C TYR A 317 6.00 23.31 0.47
N ASP A 318 7.33 23.26 0.52
CA ASP A 318 8.17 24.22 1.26
C ASP A 318 8.79 25.22 0.25
N PRO A 319 8.30 26.47 0.19
CA PRO A 319 8.84 27.51 -0.67
C PRO A 319 10.29 27.88 -0.37
N SER A 320 10.73 27.73 0.89
CA SER A 320 12.09 28.13 1.29
C SER A 320 13.17 27.23 0.69
N GLU A 321 12.85 25.94 0.53
CA GLU A 321 13.74 24.94 -0.09
C GLU A 321 13.36 24.64 -1.55
N GLN A 322 12.24 25.18 -2.04
CA GLN A 322 11.63 24.78 -3.32
C GLN A 322 11.41 23.26 -3.37
N MET A 323 10.88 22.70 -2.28
CA MET A 323 10.74 21.27 -2.06
C MET A 323 9.26 20.85 -2.11
N LEU A 324 8.94 19.92 -3.00
CA LEU A 324 7.60 19.36 -3.17
C LEU A 324 7.53 17.97 -2.54
N PHE A 325 6.72 17.82 -1.50
CA PHE A 325 6.31 16.53 -0.97
C PHE A 325 5.09 16.05 -1.76
N SER A 326 5.36 15.25 -2.78
CA SER A 326 4.43 14.97 -3.88
C SER A 326 3.49 13.79 -3.63
N MET A 327 3.63 13.14 -2.46
CA MET A 327 2.87 11.94 -2.14
C MET A 327 3.13 10.87 -3.24
N ASP A 328 2.12 10.15 -3.72
CA ASP A 328 2.25 9.08 -4.72
C ASP A 328 2.61 9.58 -6.12
N ILE A 329 2.38 10.87 -6.39
CA ILE A 329 2.83 11.46 -7.66
C ILE A 329 4.36 11.44 -7.66
N PHE A 330 4.93 10.96 -8.77
CA PHE A 330 6.37 10.70 -8.94
C PHE A 330 6.92 9.54 -8.08
N GLY A 331 6.03 8.75 -7.46
CA GLY A 331 6.41 7.54 -6.72
C GLY A 331 6.95 6.43 -7.62
N GLN A 332 7.79 5.59 -7.02
CA GLN A 332 8.27 4.34 -7.61
C GLN A 332 8.40 3.27 -6.52
N HIS A 333 7.99 2.04 -6.82
CA HIS A 333 8.22 0.90 -5.92
C HIS A 333 9.66 0.40 -6.08
N TYR A 334 10.60 1.10 -5.44
CA TYR A 334 12.01 0.79 -5.55
C TYR A 334 12.73 0.85 -4.19
N ALA A 335 12.95 -0.32 -3.58
CA ALA A 335 13.71 -0.42 -2.35
C ALA A 335 15.22 -0.37 -2.63
N SER A 336 15.91 0.55 -1.96
CA SER A 336 17.37 0.67 -2.05
C SER A 336 17.97 1.10 -0.70
N SER A 337 19.28 0.91 -0.53
CA SER A 337 20.02 1.59 0.54
C SER A 337 20.21 3.09 0.29
N LYS A 338 20.02 3.52 -0.96
CA LYS A 338 20.17 4.90 -1.43
C LYS A 338 18.83 5.63 -1.47
N ARG A 339 18.84 6.92 -1.16
CA ARG A 339 17.62 7.74 -0.99
C ARG A 339 17.41 8.72 -2.13
N PHE A 340 18.46 9.08 -2.86
CA PHE A 340 18.38 10.09 -3.90
C PHE A 340 18.50 9.48 -5.29
N ASP A 341 17.88 10.15 -6.24
CA ASP A 341 17.87 9.76 -7.65
C ASP A 341 19.26 9.75 -8.29
N ASP A 342 20.16 10.61 -7.83
CA ASP A 342 21.56 10.68 -8.28
C ASP A 342 22.48 9.61 -7.64
N GLU A 343 21.96 8.77 -6.73
CA GLU A 343 22.73 7.71 -6.07
C GLU A 343 22.47 6.31 -6.67
N VAL A 344 21.53 6.20 -7.61
CA VAL A 344 21.13 4.95 -8.30
C VAL A 344 21.05 5.20 -9.81
N LYS A 345 20.85 4.15 -10.61
CA LYS A 345 20.73 4.30 -12.06
C LYS A 345 19.38 4.89 -12.42
N TRP A 346 19.37 5.88 -13.31
CA TRP A 346 18.15 6.49 -13.82
C TRP A 346 17.20 5.44 -14.44
N ASP A 347 17.72 4.52 -15.25
CA ASP A 347 16.92 3.50 -15.92
C ASP A 347 16.13 2.62 -14.95
N ASP A 348 16.67 2.34 -13.76
CA ASP A 348 15.98 1.56 -12.73
C ASP A 348 14.82 2.39 -12.14
N ILE A 349 15.05 3.68 -11.83
CA ILE A 349 14.00 4.59 -11.35
C ILE A 349 12.91 4.78 -12.39
N GLU A 350 13.28 5.07 -13.63
CA GLU A 350 12.36 5.33 -14.73
C GLU A 350 11.49 4.10 -15.01
N HIS A 351 12.08 2.90 -14.97
CA HIS A 351 11.33 1.67 -15.11
C HIS A 351 10.30 1.50 -13.99
N GLU A 352 10.71 1.59 -12.72
CA GLU A 352 9.79 1.42 -11.59
C GLU A 352 8.73 2.51 -11.51
N ALA A 353 9.06 3.75 -11.91
CA ALA A 353 8.11 4.84 -11.98
C ALA A 353 7.08 4.63 -13.10
N LYS A 354 7.51 4.04 -14.22
CA LYS A 354 6.62 3.65 -15.31
C LYS A 354 5.68 2.52 -14.88
N VAL A 355 6.21 1.51 -14.19
CA VAL A 355 5.40 0.42 -13.60
C VAL A 355 4.35 1.01 -12.65
N TYR A 356 4.78 1.89 -11.74
CA TYR A 356 3.90 2.58 -10.80
C TYR A 356 2.80 3.35 -11.54
N TYR A 357 3.16 4.18 -12.53
CA TYR A 357 2.20 4.97 -13.29
C TYR A 357 1.19 4.09 -14.04
N ALA A 358 1.67 3.07 -14.76
CA ALA A 358 0.82 2.20 -15.57
C ALA A 358 -0.28 1.51 -14.77
N ASN A 359 0.04 1.10 -13.53
CA ASN A 359 -0.81 0.26 -12.71
C ASN A 359 -1.69 1.04 -11.73
N ILE A 360 -1.31 2.26 -11.36
CA ILE A 360 -2.03 3.07 -10.36
C ILE A 360 -2.66 4.32 -10.99
N LEU A 361 -1.95 5.00 -11.88
CA LEU A 361 -2.30 6.34 -12.34
C LEU A 361 -2.86 6.39 -13.77
N MET A 362 -2.66 5.37 -14.60
CA MET A 362 -3.07 5.39 -16.01
C MET A 362 -4.56 5.74 -16.19
N ARG A 363 -5.44 5.14 -15.37
CA ARG A 363 -6.88 5.46 -15.38
C ARG A 363 -7.19 6.92 -15.04
N LEU A 364 -6.33 7.53 -14.22
CA LEU A 364 -6.49 8.86 -13.65
C LEU A 364 -5.63 9.90 -14.39
N SER A 365 -5.23 9.59 -15.62
CA SER A 365 -4.42 10.47 -16.47
C SER A 365 -4.93 11.91 -16.55
N LEU A 366 -6.25 12.12 -16.68
CA LEU A 366 -6.83 13.48 -16.75
C LEU A 366 -6.69 14.25 -15.42
N PRO A 367 -7.08 13.69 -14.25
CA PRO A 367 -6.72 14.27 -12.96
C PRO A 367 -5.22 14.56 -12.81
N VAL A 368 -4.35 13.61 -13.17
CA VAL A 368 -2.89 13.79 -13.09
C VAL A 368 -2.43 14.97 -13.95
N GLN A 369 -2.91 15.10 -15.19
CA GLN A 369 -2.61 16.26 -16.05
C GLN A 369 -3.02 17.59 -15.41
N LYS A 370 -4.17 17.64 -14.73
CA LYS A 370 -4.61 18.83 -13.99
C LYS A 370 -3.69 19.14 -12.83
N SER A 371 -3.27 18.12 -12.07
CA SER A 371 -2.28 18.24 -10.99
C SER A 371 -0.93 18.75 -11.51
N LEU A 372 -0.42 18.21 -12.62
CA LEU A 372 0.82 18.67 -13.25
C LEU A 372 0.71 20.13 -13.71
N LYS A 373 -0.40 20.52 -14.34
CA LYS A 373 -0.64 21.90 -14.77
C LYS A 373 -0.72 22.86 -13.60
N LEU A 374 -1.39 22.45 -12.51
CA LEU A 374 -1.48 23.23 -11.28
C LEU A 374 -0.08 23.49 -10.69
N LEU A 375 0.76 22.46 -10.65
CA LEU A 375 2.11 22.53 -10.08
C LEU A 375 3.14 23.16 -11.03
N GLY A 376 2.84 23.30 -12.32
CA GLY A 376 3.78 23.82 -13.32
C GLY A 376 4.26 25.26 -13.08
N GLY A 377 3.56 26.04 -12.25
CA GLY A 377 3.98 27.38 -11.82
C GLY A 377 4.77 27.40 -10.51
N VAL A 378 4.91 26.26 -9.83
CA VAL A 378 5.59 26.14 -8.54
C VAL A 378 7.07 25.83 -8.80
N PRO A 379 8.02 26.67 -8.35
CA PRO A 379 9.45 26.36 -8.48
C PRO A 379 9.82 25.13 -7.67
N VAL A 380 10.37 24.10 -8.31
CA VAL A 380 10.75 22.84 -7.65
C VAL A 380 12.21 22.50 -7.92
N LYS A 381 12.97 22.30 -6.85
CA LYS A 381 14.35 21.78 -6.86
C LYS A 381 14.46 20.38 -6.31
N VAL A 382 13.52 19.98 -5.45
CA VAL A 382 13.50 18.65 -4.83
C VAL A 382 12.08 18.11 -4.84
N ILE A 383 11.90 16.87 -5.29
CA ILE A 383 10.62 16.13 -5.22
C ILE A 383 10.80 14.97 -4.25
N CYS A 384 9.95 14.94 -3.24
CA CYS A 384 9.92 14.00 -2.13
C CYS A 384 8.65 13.13 -2.23
N PRO A 385 8.67 12.02 -3.00
CA PRO A 385 7.50 11.16 -3.16
C PRO A 385 7.26 10.26 -1.95
N SER A 386 6.08 9.67 -1.84
CA SER A 386 5.69 8.67 -0.84
C SER A 386 6.41 7.33 -0.99
N HIS A 387 6.89 7.00 -2.20
CA HIS A 387 7.57 5.75 -2.51
C HIS A 387 8.84 5.99 -3.32
N GLY A 388 9.88 5.23 -3.01
CA GLY A 388 11.15 5.18 -3.73
C GLY A 388 12.09 6.34 -3.42
N GLN A 389 12.86 6.76 -4.42
CA GLN A 389 13.91 7.76 -4.32
C GLN A 389 13.35 9.19 -4.38
N ILE A 390 14.04 10.08 -3.69
CA ILE A 390 13.86 11.54 -3.70
C ILE A 390 14.61 12.11 -4.90
N PHE A 391 13.94 12.93 -5.70
CA PHE A 391 14.56 13.59 -6.83
C PHE A 391 15.18 14.91 -6.40
N ARG A 392 16.48 15.10 -6.66
CA ARG A 392 17.18 16.37 -6.46
C ARG A 392 18.11 16.73 -7.62
N ASN A 393 18.34 15.80 -8.56
CA ASN A 393 19.04 16.11 -9.79
C ASN A 393 18.09 16.85 -10.75
N PRO A 394 18.41 18.08 -11.19
CA PRO A 394 17.52 18.86 -12.06
C PRO A 394 17.18 18.18 -13.39
N GLU A 395 18.12 17.44 -13.97
CA GLU A 395 17.90 16.72 -15.24
C GLU A 395 16.88 15.59 -15.05
N ASN A 396 17.03 14.81 -13.99
CA ASN A 396 16.11 13.73 -13.65
C ASN A 396 14.71 14.23 -13.28
N ILE A 397 14.60 15.36 -12.58
CA ILE A 397 13.31 16.02 -12.32
C ILE A 397 12.61 16.36 -13.63
N ASN A 398 13.32 16.99 -14.57
CA ASN A 398 12.75 17.35 -15.88
C ASN A 398 12.34 16.10 -16.67
N LYS A 399 13.18 15.06 -16.69
CA LYS A 399 12.85 13.77 -17.33
C LYS A 399 11.59 13.14 -16.71
N MET A 400 11.49 13.11 -15.38
CA MET A 400 10.34 12.52 -14.69
C MET A 400 9.04 13.29 -14.98
N ILE A 401 9.09 14.62 -14.99
CA ILE A 401 7.94 15.46 -15.37
C ILE A 401 7.53 15.18 -16.81
N GLN A 402 8.49 15.13 -17.75
CA GLN A 402 8.21 14.82 -19.14
C GLN A 402 7.62 13.40 -19.32
N ASN A 403 8.13 12.43 -18.57
CA ASN A 403 7.59 11.08 -18.53
C ASN A 403 6.13 11.07 -18.07
N TYR A 404 5.79 11.76 -16.99
CA TYR A 404 4.41 11.90 -16.53
C TYR A 404 3.51 12.59 -17.57
N VAL A 405 4.02 13.59 -18.30
CA VAL A 405 3.31 14.20 -19.44
C VAL A 405 3.06 13.18 -20.54
N ASP A 406 4.08 12.44 -20.96
CA ASP A 406 3.98 11.44 -22.03
C ASP A 406 3.06 10.26 -21.62
N TRP A 407 3.22 9.73 -20.41
CA TRP A 407 2.43 8.62 -19.87
C TRP A 407 0.95 9.00 -19.65
N SER A 408 0.67 10.20 -19.15
CA SER A 408 -0.71 10.67 -18.99
C SER A 408 -1.44 10.86 -20.32
N ASN A 409 -0.70 11.11 -21.40
CA ASN A 409 -1.26 11.14 -22.74
C ASN A 409 -1.30 9.74 -23.40
N CYS A 410 -0.82 8.70 -22.71
CA CYS A 410 -0.56 7.37 -23.27
C CYS A 410 0.24 7.47 -24.58
N LYS A 411 1.18 8.44 -24.65
CA LYS A 411 1.91 8.78 -25.87
C LYS A 411 2.61 7.54 -26.41
N PRO A 412 2.22 7.07 -27.61
CA PRO A 412 2.74 5.81 -28.12
C PRO A 412 4.19 5.96 -28.59
N ILE A 413 5.02 4.96 -28.28
CA ILE A 413 6.30 4.74 -28.94
C ILE A 413 6.14 3.65 -30.02
N LYS A 414 7.15 3.46 -30.87
CA LYS A 414 7.20 2.40 -31.90
C LYS A 414 7.29 1.02 -31.24
N LYS A 415 6.21 0.58 -30.59
CA LYS A 415 6.13 -0.67 -29.84
C LYS A 415 4.78 -1.36 -30.04
N ILE A 416 4.85 -2.66 -30.27
CA ILE A 416 3.70 -3.58 -30.36
C ILE A 416 3.79 -4.58 -29.21
N VAL A 417 2.66 -4.83 -28.55
CA VAL A 417 2.55 -5.84 -27.49
C VAL A 417 1.60 -6.93 -27.96
N ILE A 418 2.09 -8.16 -28.05
CA ILE A 418 1.31 -9.36 -28.37
C ILE A 418 1.03 -10.08 -27.05
N ILE A 419 -0.24 -10.15 -26.67
CA ILE A 419 -0.71 -10.80 -25.44
C ILE A 419 -1.51 -12.04 -25.85
N TYR A 420 -1.17 -13.20 -25.31
CA TYR A 420 -1.90 -14.42 -25.65
C TYR A 420 -1.91 -15.46 -24.52
N ASP A 421 -2.80 -16.45 -24.65
CA ASP A 421 -2.71 -17.73 -23.96
C ASP A 421 -2.91 -18.89 -24.94
N THR A 422 -2.56 -20.11 -24.54
CA THR A 422 -2.73 -21.31 -25.34
C THR A 422 -2.90 -22.57 -24.50
N MET A 423 -3.61 -23.57 -25.04
CA MET A 423 -3.74 -24.90 -24.45
C MET A 423 -2.83 -25.92 -25.16
N TRP A 424 -2.91 -25.96 -26.49
CA TRP A 424 -2.21 -26.92 -27.36
C TRP A 424 -1.34 -26.23 -28.42
N GLN A 425 -0.83 -25.04 -28.10
CA GLN A 425 0.18 -24.28 -28.86
C GLN A 425 -0.23 -23.78 -30.26
N SER A 426 -1.44 -24.04 -30.76
CA SER A 426 -1.90 -23.47 -32.05
C SER A 426 -1.91 -21.94 -32.02
N THR A 427 -2.60 -21.33 -31.06
CA THR A 427 -2.56 -19.87 -30.86
C THR A 427 -1.14 -19.36 -30.62
N GLU A 428 -0.30 -20.09 -29.90
CA GLU A 428 1.11 -19.69 -29.70
C GLU A 428 1.88 -19.64 -31.02
N LYS A 429 1.76 -20.67 -31.86
CA LYS A 429 2.40 -20.70 -33.20
C LYS A 429 1.94 -19.52 -34.05
N MET A 430 0.65 -19.21 -34.02
CA MET A 430 0.12 -18.01 -34.70
C MET A 430 0.75 -16.72 -34.16
N ALA A 431 0.91 -16.60 -32.84
CA ALA A 431 1.55 -15.44 -32.21
C ALA A 431 3.01 -15.24 -32.67
N TYR A 432 3.78 -16.33 -32.78
CA TYR A 432 5.15 -16.30 -33.30
C TYR A 432 5.19 -15.89 -34.78
N HIS A 433 4.25 -16.36 -35.59
CA HIS A 433 4.20 -15.95 -37.01
C HIS A 433 3.74 -14.51 -37.21
N ILE A 434 2.83 -14.00 -36.38
CA ILE A 434 2.53 -12.56 -36.33
C ILE A 434 3.77 -11.76 -35.93
N LEU A 435 4.53 -12.23 -34.93
CA LEU A 435 5.81 -11.65 -34.54
C LEU A 435 6.81 -11.63 -35.70
N ASP A 436 6.97 -12.72 -36.44
CA ASP A 436 7.86 -12.81 -37.61
C ASP A 436 7.49 -11.75 -38.66
N GLY A 437 6.20 -11.61 -38.96
CA GLY A 437 5.68 -10.60 -39.89
C GLY A 437 6.01 -9.17 -39.45
N ILE A 438 5.85 -8.86 -38.16
CA ILE A 438 6.22 -7.55 -37.60
C ILE A 438 7.73 -7.32 -37.73
N GLN A 439 8.54 -8.31 -37.37
CA GLN A 439 10.01 -8.22 -37.40
C GLN A 439 10.55 -8.05 -38.82
N LYS A 440 9.91 -8.66 -39.82
CA LYS A 440 10.27 -8.52 -41.24
C LYS A 440 10.14 -7.09 -41.74
N VAL A 441 9.16 -6.32 -41.27
CA VAL A 441 9.06 -4.88 -41.58
C VAL A 441 10.14 -4.07 -40.86
N GLY A 442 10.44 -4.44 -39.61
CA GLY A 442 11.44 -3.77 -38.79
C GLY A 442 11.01 -2.39 -38.29
N GLY A 443 11.90 -1.72 -37.54
CA GLY A 443 11.67 -0.36 -37.02
C GLY A 443 10.66 -0.24 -35.87
N VAL A 444 10.18 -1.36 -35.33
CA VAL A 444 9.23 -1.42 -34.21
C VAL A 444 9.71 -2.42 -33.17
N LYS A 445 9.66 -2.06 -31.89
CA LYS A 445 9.93 -2.97 -30.76
C LYS A 445 8.73 -3.90 -30.55
N VAL A 446 8.96 -5.18 -30.31
CA VAL A 446 7.87 -6.13 -30.05
C VAL A 446 8.04 -6.78 -28.68
N LYS A 447 6.93 -6.95 -27.96
CA LYS A 447 6.85 -7.72 -26.72
C LYS A 447 5.84 -8.85 -26.91
N LEU A 448 6.33 -10.09 -26.91
CA LEU A 448 5.50 -11.29 -26.94
C LEU A 448 5.29 -11.77 -25.51
N MET A 449 4.04 -11.76 -25.04
CA MET A 449 3.69 -11.97 -23.64
C MET A 449 2.60 -13.04 -23.52
N ASN A 450 3.01 -14.23 -23.06
CA ASN A 450 2.05 -15.24 -22.60
C ASN A 450 1.52 -14.80 -21.22
N VAL A 451 0.19 -14.65 -21.08
CA VAL A 451 -0.45 -14.15 -19.84
C VAL A 451 -0.21 -15.05 -18.62
N ARG A 452 0.11 -16.33 -18.83
CA ARG A 452 0.43 -17.27 -17.74
C ARG A 452 1.87 -17.16 -17.24
N ARG A 453 2.72 -16.42 -17.98
CA ARG A 453 4.16 -16.27 -17.72
C ARG A 453 4.57 -14.84 -17.40
N ASN A 454 3.66 -13.88 -17.58
CA ASN A 454 3.90 -12.47 -17.34
C ASN A 454 2.81 -11.96 -16.42
N HIS A 455 3.18 -11.24 -15.37
CA HIS A 455 2.19 -10.71 -14.43
C HIS A 455 1.37 -9.61 -15.10
N ILE A 456 0.12 -9.43 -14.67
CA ILE A 456 -0.75 -8.35 -15.18
C ILE A 456 -0.12 -6.96 -15.02
N THR A 457 0.74 -6.79 -14.00
CA THR A 457 1.53 -5.58 -13.76
C THR A 457 2.50 -5.28 -14.91
N ASP A 458 3.20 -6.30 -15.40
CA ASP A 458 4.15 -6.16 -16.50
C ASP A 458 3.42 -5.90 -17.82
N ILE A 459 2.30 -6.59 -18.02
CA ILE A 459 1.44 -6.42 -19.20
C ILE A 459 0.93 -4.97 -19.28
N ALA A 460 0.37 -4.44 -18.19
CA ALA A 460 -0.09 -3.05 -18.14
C ALA A 460 1.05 -2.04 -18.37
N THR A 461 2.24 -2.30 -17.81
CA THR A 461 3.43 -1.47 -18.01
C THR A 461 3.85 -1.42 -19.48
N GLU A 462 3.83 -2.57 -20.17
CA GLU A 462 4.15 -2.60 -21.60
C GLU A 462 3.04 -2.00 -22.46
N VAL A 463 1.77 -2.09 -22.04
CA VAL A 463 0.65 -1.52 -22.79
C VAL A 463 0.61 0.01 -22.71
N LEU A 464 1.03 0.63 -21.61
CA LEU A 464 0.96 2.09 -21.38
C LEU A 464 1.38 2.92 -22.61
N ASP A 465 2.59 2.68 -23.12
CA ASP A 465 3.21 3.41 -24.22
C ASP A 465 3.31 2.59 -25.52
N CYS A 466 2.63 1.45 -25.62
CA CYS A 466 2.56 0.75 -26.91
C CYS A 466 1.66 1.52 -27.91
N ALA A 467 2.03 1.44 -29.19
CA ALA A 467 1.22 1.93 -30.29
C ALA A 467 0.13 0.94 -30.70
N ALA A 468 0.40 -0.36 -30.52
CA ALA A 468 -0.58 -1.40 -30.84
C ALA A 468 -0.56 -2.59 -29.89
N MET A 469 -1.73 -3.21 -29.76
CA MET A 469 -1.95 -4.44 -29.02
C MET A 469 -2.45 -5.56 -29.95
N VAL A 470 -1.91 -6.76 -29.82
CA VAL A 470 -2.39 -7.95 -30.51
C VAL A 470 -2.86 -8.93 -29.45
N VAL A 471 -4.12 -9.35 -29.49
CA VAL A 471 -4.69 -10.21 -28.46
C VAL A 471 -5.09 -11.56 -29.03
N GLY A 472 -4.53 -12.61 -28.44
CA GLY A 472 -4.69 -13.99 -28.88
C GLY A 472 -5.32 -14.89 -27.83
N SER A 473 -6.33 -15.66 -28.19
CA SER A 473 -6.84 -16.72 -27.32
C SER A 473 -7.41 -17.86 -28.13
N PRO A 474 -7.18 -19.13 -27.78
CA PRO A 474 -8.05 -20.18 -28.25
C PRO A 474 -9.45 -20.03 -27.65
N VAL A 475 -10.44 -20.67 -28.26
CA VAL A 475 -11.77 -20.80 -27.67
C VAL A 475 -11.75 -21.89 -26.59
N LEU A 476 -12.15 -21.55 -25.37
CA LEU A 476 -12.37 -22.48 -24.25
C LEU A 476 -13.79 -22.24 -23.71
N ASN A 477 -14.63 -23.27 -23.77
CA ASN A 477 -16.03 -23.22 -23.28
C ASN A 477 -16.81 -22.01 -23.84
N GLU A 478 -16.75 -21.81 -25.17
CA GLU A 478 -17.40 -20.69 -25.88
C GLU A 478 -16.89 -19.29 -25.53
N HIS A 479 -15.78 -19.18 -24.81
CA HIS A 479 -15.16 -17.92 -24.39
C HIS A 479 -13.67 -17.88 -24.68
N MET A 480 -13.04 -16.73 -24.43
CA MET A 480 -11.58 -16.66 -24.34
C MET A 480 -11.06 -17.40 -23.09
N MET A 481 -9.76 -17.70 -23.05
CA MET A 481 -9.14 -18.32 -21.89
C MET A 481 -9.22 -17.40 -20.66
N PRO A 482 -9.45 -17.96 -19.45
CA PRO A 482 -9.61 -17.17 -18.22
C PRO A 482 -8.48 -16.18 -17.94
N GLU A 483 -7.23 -16.54 -18.22
CA GLU A 483 -6.09 -15.65 -17.95
C GLU A 483 -5.99 -14.49 -18.95
N VAL A 484 -6.45 -14.70 -20.19
CA VAL A 484 -6.63 -13.58 -21.14
C VAL A 484 -7.75 -12.68 -20.62
N ALA A 485 -8.88 -13.25 -20.19
CA ALA A 485 -9.98 -12.47 -19.62
C ALA A 485 -9.55 -11.66 -18.39
N SER A 486 -8.74 -12.24 -17.50
CA SER A 486 -8.15 -11.58 -16.33
C SER A 486 -7.30 -10.38 -16.74
N ALA A 487 -6.34 -10.57 -17.65
CA ALA A 487 -5.48 -9.51 -18.15
C ALA A 487 -6.29 -8.37 -18.82
N LEU A 488 -7.27 -8.71 -19.67
CA LEU A 488 -8.10 -7.71 -20.34
C LEU A 488 -9.02 -6.96 -19.37
N THR A 489 -9.58 -7.65 -18.36
CA THR A 489 -10.39 -7.02 -17.30
C THR A 489 -9.56 -5.98 -16.53
N TYR A 490 -8.33 -6.33 -16.18
CA TYR A 490 -7.41 -5.41 -15.51
C TYR A 490 -7.10 -4.18 -16.38
N LEU A 491 -6.76 -4.40 -17.65
CA LEU A 491 -6.48 -3.30 -18.58
C LEU A 491 -7.72 -2.44 -18.87
N GLU A 492 -8.93 -3.02 -18.88
CA GLU A 492 -10.18 -2.27 -19.07
C GLU A 492 -10.42 -1.28 -17.93
N GLY A 493 -10.10 -1.70 -16.70
CA GLY A 493 -10.08 -0.82 -15.53
C GLY A 493 -9.15 0.39 -15.72
N LEU A 494 -7.96 0.14 -16.29
CA LEU A 494 -6.93 1.16 -16.50
C LEU A 494 -7.19 2.07 -17.72
N ARG A 495 -7.98 1.64 -18.70
CA ARG A 495 -8.36 2.40 -19.91
C ARG A 495 -7.18 2.95 -20.71
N PRO A 496 -6.27 2.09 -21.22
CA PRO A 496 -5.25 2.53 -22.17
C PRO A 496 -5.92 3.16 -23.39
N LYS A 497 -5.31 4.22 -23.94
CA LYS A 497 -5.86 5.00 -25.05
C LYS A 497 -5.00 4.91 -26.29
N ASP A 498 -5.63 5.25 -27.41
CA ASP A 498 -4.99 5.51 -28.70
C ASP A 498 -4.21 4.29 -29.26
N LYS A 499 -4.77 3.10 -29.07
CA LYS A 499 -4.17 1.83 -29.49
C LYS A 499 -4.69 1.39 -30.85
N LEU A 500 -3.79 1.00 -31.74
CA LEU A 500 -4.14 0.10 -32.84
C LEU A 500 -4.31 -1.32 -32.27
N ALA A 501 -5.11 -2.16 -32.92
CA ALA A 501 -5.37 -3.50 -32.43
C ALA A 501 -5.54 -4.57 -33.52
N MET A 502 -5.23 -5.80 -33.14
CA MET A 502 -5.50 -7.02 -33.90
C MET A 502 -5.92 -8.16 -32.97
N MET A 503 -6.68 -9.11 -33.52
CA MET A 503 -7.22 -10.25 -32.78
C MET A 503 -6.89 -11.54 -33.53
N PHE A 504 -6.57 -12.60 -32.79
CA PHE A 504 -6.30 -13.90 -33.39
C PHE A 504 -6.62 -15.06 -32.44
N GLY A 505 -6.69 -16.28 -32.96
CA GLY A 505 -6.91 -17.45 -32.11
C GLY A 505 -7.20 -18.74 -32.86
N SER A 506 -7.03 -19.86 -32.17
CA SER A 506 -7.44 -21.18 -32.66
C SER A 506 -8.75 -21.68 -32.04
N TYR A 507 -9.50 -22.52 -32.75
CA TYR A 507 -10.74 -23.11 -32.23
C TYR A 507 -10.94 -24.54 -32.74
N GLY A 508 -11.85 -25.30 -32.10
CA GLY A 508 -12.21 -26.64 -32.57
C GLY A 508 -13.40 -26.63 -33.54
N TRP A 509 -14.59 -26.35 -33.02
CA TRP A 509 -15.85 -26.43 -33.76
C TRP A 509 -16.67 -25.12 -33.73
N SER A 510 -16.38 -24.20 -32.81
CA SER A 510 -17.00 -22.87 -32.76
C SER A 510 -15.91 -21.81 -32.58
N SER A 511 -15.85 -20.84 -33.49
CA SER A 511 -14.80 -19.82 -33.57
C SER A 511 -15.15 -18.49 -32.88
N GLY A 512 -16.44 -18.22 -32.67
CA GLY A 512 -16.91 -16.85 -32.38
C GLY A 512 -16.67 -16.38 -30.94
N GLY A 513 -16.62 -17.28 -29.97
CA GLY A 513 -16.62 -16.96 -28.55
C GLY A 513 -15.48 -16.04 -28.11
N ALA A 514 -14.24 -16.52 -28.30
CA ALA A 514 -13.04 -15.78 -27.88
C ALA A 514 -12.87 -14.45 -28.63
N ILE A 515 -13.05 -14.42 -29.95
CA ILE A 515 -12.92 -13.18 -30.73
C ILE A 515 -13.99 -12.16 -30.34
N LYS A 516 -15.24 -12.59 -30.11
CA LYS A 516 -16.30 -11.70 -29.65
C LYS A 516 -15.97 -11.07 -28.29
N ASP A 517 -15.44 -11.86 -27.37
CA ASP A 517 -15.04 -11.38 -26.05
C ASP A 517 -13.83 -10.41 -26.13
N ILE A 518 -12.84 -10.71 -26.96
CA ILE A 518 -11.67 -9.83 -27.20
C ILE A 518 -12.13 -8.53 -27.86
N LYS A 519 -13.00 -8.61 -28.87
CA LYS A 519 -13.53 -7.44 -29.57
C LYS A 519 -14.30 -6.52 -28.62
N ARG A 520 -15.11 -7.08 -27.71
CA ARG A 520 -15.81 -6.30 -26.68
C ARG A 520 -14.85 -5.44 -25.86
N TYR A 521 -13.73 -6.03 -25.44
CA TYR A 521 -12.69 -5.30 -24.72
C TYR A 521 -12.06 -4.20 -25.59
N LEU A 522 -11.65 -4.53 -26.82
CA LEU A 522 -11.02 -3.55 -27.72
C LEU A 522 -11.96 -2.38 -28.04
N ASP A 523 -13.25 -2.65 -28.22
CA ASP A 523 -14.28 -1.63 -28.40
C ASP A 523 -14.43 -0.74 -27.15
N SER A 524 -14.37 -1.32 -25.94
CA SER A 524 -14.55 -0.57 -24.69
C SER A 524 -13.42 0.42 -24.41
N ILE A 525 -12.20 0.12 -24.87
CA ILE A 525 -11.05 1.04 -24.85
C ILE A 525 -10.93 1.90 -26.11
N ARG A 526 -11.86 1.74 -27.08
CA ARG A 526 -11.87 2.44 -28.37
C ARG A 526 -10.59 2.22 -29.19
N ALA A 527 -10.05 1.01 -29.17
CA ALA A 527 -8.91 0.65 -30.01
C ALA A 527 -9.32 0.60 -31.49
N THR A 528 -8.40 0.96 -32.37
CA THR A 528 -8.62 0.91 -33.83
C THR A 528 -8.16 -0.45 -34.35
N ILE A 529 -9.11 -1.30 -34.74
CA ILE A 529 -8.79 -2.60 -35.34
C ILE A 529 -8.32 -2.37 -36.78
N VAL A 530 -7.07 -2.75 -37.09
CA VAL A 530 -6.42 -2.43 -38.39
C VAL A 530 -6.38 -3.60 -39.37
N HIS A 531 -6.89 -4.76 -38.97
CA HIS A 531 -6.88 -5.98 -39.76
C HIS A 531 -8.00 -6.92 -39.28
N PRO A 532 -8.64 -7.70 -40.18
CA PRO A 532 -9.57 -8.76 -39.79
C PRO A 532 -8.95 -9.75 -38.79
N GLU A 533 -9.78 -10.44 -38.01
CA GLU A 533 -9.31 -11.49 -37.12
C GLU A 533 -8.63 -12.64 -37.90
N VAL A 534 -7.51 -13.15 -37.36
CA VAL A 534 -6.81 -14.31 -37.94
C VAL A 534 -7.18 -15.55 -37.13
N LEU A 535 -7.86 -16.50 -37.77
CA LEU A 535 -8.43 -17.67 -37.12
C LEU A 535 -7.85 -18.97 -37.67
N SER A 536 -7.65 -19.95 -36.79
CA SER A 536 -7.26 -21.31 -37.17
C SER A 536 -8.23 -22.33 -36.59
N GLN A 537 -8.81 -23.17 -37.45
CA GLN A 537 -9.47 -24.38 -36.98
C GLN A 537 -8.41 -25.44 -36.65
N PHE A 538 -8.31 -25.83 -35.39
CA PHE A 538 -7.28 -26.71 -34.84
C PHE A 538 -5.84 -26.19 -35.03
N LYS A 539 -5.06 -26.82 -35.91
CA LYS A 539 -3.64 -26.53 -36.12
C LYS A 539 -3.52 -25.56 -37.31
N PRO A 540 -2.74 -24.48 -37.20
CA PRO A 540 -2.52 -23.57 -38.33
C PRO A 540 -1.80 -24.34 -39.45
N ASP A 541 -2.39 -24.27 -40.65
CA ASP A 541 -1.79 -24.73 -41.89
C ASP A 541 -1.00 -23.60 -42.55
N GLN A 542 -0.50 -23.84 -43.76
CA GLN A 542 0.35 -22.89 -44.47
C GLN A 542 -0.39 -21.58 -44.81
N GLU A 543 -1.68 -21.65 -45.15
CA GLU A 543 -2.48 -20.46 -45.47
C GLU A 543 -2.67 -19.58 -44.24
N VAL A 544 -3.00 -20.18 -43.09
CA VAL A 544 -3.11 -19.44 -41.82
C VAL A 544 -1.77 -18.83 -41.40
N ILE A 545 -0.66 -19.53 -41.62
CA ILE A 545 0.68 -19.03 -41.31
C ILE A 545 1.02 -17.81 -42.17
N GLU A 546 0.73 -17.85 -43.47
CA GLU A 546 0.95 -16.73 -44.39
C GLU A 546 0.08 -15.52 -44.02
N GLU A 547 -1.17 -15.75 -43.62
CA GLU A 547 -2.04 -14.69 -43.15
C GLU A 547 -1.53 -14.10 -41.81
N CYS A 548 -1.00 -14.90 -40.90
CA CYS A 548 -0.33 -14.41 -39.68
C CYS A 548 0.85 -13.48 -40.00
N HIS A 549 1.68 -13.84 -41.00
CA HIS A 549 2.81 -12.99 -41.43
C HIS A 549 2.31 -11.66 -41.98
N LYS A 550 1.35 -11.71 -42.91
CA LYS A 550 0.77 -10.53 -43.56
C LYS A 550 0.06 -9.61 -42.56
N ALA A 551 -0.65 -10.19 -41.60
CA ALA A 551 -1.23 -9.49 -40.46
C ALA A 551 -0.17 -8.70 -39.67
N GLY A 552 0.93 -9.37 -39.30
CA GLY A 552 2.05 -8.75 -38.61
C GLY A 552 2.71 -7.61 -39.41
N GLU A 553 2.93 -7.82 -40.71
CA GLU A 553 3.47 -6.79 -41.60
C GLU A 553 2.55 -5.57 -41.69
N THR A 554 1.24 -5.78 -41.83
CA THR A 554 0.23 -4.72 -41.91
C THR A 554 0.25 -3.87 -40.64
N LEU A 555 0.24 -4.51 -39.47
CA LEU A 555 0.27 -3.83 -38.19
C LEU A 555 1.51 -2.96 -38.02
N ALA A 556 2.69 -3.50 -38.35
CA ALA A 556 3.95 -2.79 -38.24
C ALA A 556 3.96 -1.52 -39.11
N ARG A 557 3.45 -1.61 -40.36
CA ARG A 557 3.34 -0.46 -41.26
C ARG A 557 2.37 0.60 -40.73
N GLU A 558 1.23 0.20 -40.21
CA GLU A 558 0.26 1.15 -39.62
C GLU A 558 0.81 1.81 -38.35
N VAL A 559 1.56 1.09 -37.51
CA VAL A 559 2.27 1.69 -36.36
C VAL A 559 3.29 2.73 -36.81
N LEU A 560 4.10 2.41 -37.82
CA LEU A 560 5.10 3.35 -38.35
C LEU A 560 4.44 4.59 -38.96
N LYS A 561 3.35 4.42 -39.71
CA LYS A 561 2.56 5.50 -40.30
C LYS A 561 1.90 6.38 -39.24
N LYS A 562 1.32 5.78 -38.20
CA LYS A 562 0.72 6.49 -37.06
C LYS A 562 1.72 7.42 -36.36
N LEU A 563 2.98 7.02 -36.27
CA LEU A 563 4.03 7.72 -35.52
C LEU A 563 4.94 8.62 -36.39
N GLN A 564 4.65 8.72 -37.69
CA GLN A 564 5.27 9.70 -38.60
C GLN A 564 4.47 11.01 -38.68
N ASN A 565 3.17 10.93 -38.38
CA ASN A 565 2.24 12.05 -38.26
C ASN A 565 2.09 12.47 -36.79
#